data_AF-A0A7C4ID49-F1
#
_entry.id   AF-A0A7C4ID49-F1
#
_cell.length_a   1.000
_cell.length_b   1.000
_cell.length_c   1.000
_cell.angle_alpha   90.00
_cell.angle_beta   90.00
_cell.angle_gamma   90.00
#
_symmetry.space_group_name_H-M   'P 1'
#
loop_
_entity.id
_entity.type
_entity.pdbx_description
1 polymer ?
#
loop_
_entity_poly.entity_id
_entity_poly.type
_entity_poly.pdbx_seq_one_letter_code
_entity_poly.pdbx_strand_id
1 'polypeptide(L)'
;MNLNNRIKEQLQQSIELLRQKVNINLDIIHNNEGIVRALLQNEPVCSSRSEKLEMKFNENKKLLEDNHEAINLQLSIIKYLEQVKHIQPIEIHFIDPNTSEADLFEMTIRGDLVFNSTHPMYNDTGFFEKLIDYYTNAENYEMCGKLVKMKS
;
A
#
# COMPACT_ATOMS: atom_id res chain seq x y z
N MET A 1 -12.54 -8.67 15.91
CA MET A 1 -12.24 -8.14 14.55
C MET A 1 -10.72 -8.00 14.44
N ASN A 2 -10.08 -8.69 13.50
CA ASN A 2 -8.61 -8.67 13.36
C ASN A 2 -8.12 -7.29 12.90
N LEU A 3 -7.01 -6.80 13.46
CA LEU A 3 -6.39 -5.50 13.16
C LEU A 3 -6.20 -5.26 11.65
N ASN A 4 -5.80 -6.29 10.90
CA ASN A 4 -5.60 -6.22 9.45
C ASN A 4 -6.88 -5.88 8.68
N ASN A 5 -8.04 -6.37 9.14
CA ASN A 5 -9.33 -6.04 8.54
C ASN A 5 -9.69 -4.57 8.77
N ARG A 6 -9.41 -4.05 9.97
CA ARG A 6 -9.66 -2.63 10.27
C ARG A 6 -8.77 -1.71 9.44
N ILE A 7 -7.48 -2.04 9.28
CA ILE A 7 -6.55 -1.27 8.44
C ILE A 7 -7.04 -1.28 6.98
N LYS A 8 -7.44 -2.45 6.47
CA LYS A 8 -7.97 -2.59 5.11
C LYS A 8 -9.20 -1.71 4.89
N GLU A 9 -10.16 -1.73 5.80
CA GLU A 9 -11.37 -0.90 5.72
C GLU A 9 -11.03 0.60 5.75
N GLN A 10 -10.12 1.04 6.61
CA GLN A 10 -9.69 2.44 6.67
C GLN A 10 -9.00 2.90 5.38
N LEU A 11 -8.18 2.04 4.77
CA LEU A 11 -7.51 2.32 3.51
C LEU A 11 -8.52 2.36 2.34
N GLN A 12 -9.52 1.49 2.34
CA GLN A 12 -10.61 1.53 1.36
C GLN A 12 -11.46 2.80 1.51
N GLN A 13 -11.76 3.22 2.75
CA GLN A 13 -12.43 4.50 3.01
C GLN A 13 -11.58 5.68 2.54
N SER A 14 -10.27 5.64 2.77
CA SER A 14 -9.34 6.67 2.29
C SER A 14 -9.35 6.79 0.76
N ILE A 15 -9.39 5.67 0.03
CA ILE A 15 -9.52 5.69 -1.44
C ILE A 15 -10.82 6.39 -1.86
N GLU A 16 -11.93 6.11 -1.19
CA GLU A 16 -13.22 6.72 -1.52
C GLU A 16 -13.22 8.23 -1.28
N LEU A 17 -12.65 8.68 -0.16
CA LEU A 17 -12.47 10.11 0.11
C LEU A 17 -11.60 10.81 -0.94
N LEU A 18 -10.52 10.16 -1.39
CA LEU A 18 -9.66 10.68 -2.45
C LEU A 18 -10.40 10.76 -3.80
N ARG A 19 -11.26 9.78 -4.13
CA ARG A 19 -12.11 9.83 -5.33
C ARG A 19 -13.11 10.98 -5.27
N GLN A 20 -13.76 11.17 -4.12
CA GLN A 20 -14.67 12.29 -3.91
C GLN A 20 -13.95 13.62 -4.11
N LYS A 21 -12.73 13.78 -3.55
CA LYS A 21 -11.90 14.97 -3.77
C LYS A 21 -11.63 15.21 -5.26
N VAL A 22 -11.28 14.18 -6.01
CA VAL A 22 -11.02 14.29 -7.46
C VAL A 22 -12.27 14.76 -8.21
N ASN A 23 -13.43 14.19 -7.90
CA ASN A 23 -14.70 14.56 -8.54
C ASN A 23 -15.08 16.02 -8.23
N ILE A 24 -14.96 16.43 -6.95
CA ILE A 24 -15.20 17.83 -6.55
C ILE A 24 -14.30 18.79 -7.32
N ASN A 25 -13.01 18.46 -7.45
CA ASN A 25 -12.06 19.28 -8.19
C ASN A 25 -12.43 19.36 -9.68
N LEU A 26 -12.89 18.27 -10.29
CA LEU A 26 -13.36 18.26 -11.67
C LEU A 26 -14.62 19.12 -11.86
N ASP A 27 -15.56 19.08 -10.92
CA ASP A 27 -16.75 19.94 -10.95
C ASP A 27 -16.37 21.43 -10.89
N ILE A 28 -15.39 21.79 -10.06
CA ILE A 28 -14.85 23.15 -9.99
C ILE A 28 -14.19 23.53 -11.32
N ILE A 29 -13.39 22.65 -11.92
CA ILE A 29 -12.75 22.89 -13.22
C ILE A 29 -13.80 23.12 -14.31
N HIS A 30 -14.85 22.29 -14.38
CA HIS A 30 -15.94 22.45 -15.35
C HIS A 30 -16.68 23.77 -15.15
N ASN A 31 -16.95 24.16 -13.90
CA ASN A 31 -17.55 25.45 -13.60
C ASN A 31 -16.64 26.61 -14.05
N ASN A 32 -15.33 26.51 -13.78
CA ASN A 32 -14.34 27.49 -14.22
C ASN A 32 -14.27 27.59 -15.74
N GLU A 33 -14.36 26.49 -16.47
CA GLU A 33 -14.48 26.51 -17.93
C GLU A 33 -15.72 27.25 -18.41
N GLY A 34 -16.87 27.06 -17.75
CA GLY A 34 -18.10 27.80 -18.04
C GLY A 34 -17.90 29.31 -17.86
N ILE A 35 -17.26 29.71 -16.75
CA ILE A 35 -16.92 31.11 -16.48
C ILE A 35 -15.97 31.65 -17.56
N VAL A 36 -14.91 30.91 -17.90
CA VAL A 36 -13.95 31.31 -18.94
C VAL A 36 -14.67 31.51 -20.27
N ARG A 37 -15.53 30.58 -20.70
CA ARG A 37 -16.31 30.74 -21.94
C ARG A 37 -17.18 32.00 -21.91
N ALA A 38 -17.85 32.27 -20.78
CA ALA A 38 -18.67 33.46 -20.62
C ALA A 38 -17.83 34.75 -20.68
N LEU A 39 -16.66 34.78 -20.05
CA LEU A 39 -15.72 35.92 -20.11
C LEU A 39 -15.23 36.16 -21.54
N LEU A 40 -14.90 35.09 -22.27
CA LEU A 40 -14.42 35.19 -23.65
C LEU A 40 -15.50 35.70 -24.60
N GLN A 41 -16.77 35.38 -24.37
CA GLN A 41 -17.90 35.77 -25.21
C GLN A 41 -18.46 37.16 -24.89
N ASN A 42 -18.55 37.51 -23.60
CA ASN A 42 -19.33 38.66 -23.15
C ASN A 42 -18.49 39.87 -22.75
N GLU A 43 -17.22 39.69 -22.38
CA GLU A 43 -16.36 40.80 -21.97
C GLU A 43 -15.39 41.22 -23.09
N PRO A 44 -15.24 42.53 -23.37
CA PRO A 44 -14.23 43.01 -24.31
C PRO A 44 -12.82 42.72 -23.78
N VAL A 45 -11.84 42.65 -24.69
CA VAL A 45 -10.44 42.42 -24.30
C VAL A 45 -9.92 43.62 -23.50
N CYS A 46 -9.60 43.40 -22.24
CA CYS A 46 -9.04 44.40 -21.34
C CYS A 46 -8.16 43.74 -20.26
N SER A 47 -7.40 44.54 -19.52
CA SER A 47 -6.52 44.03 -18.44
C SER A 47 -7.30 43.26 -17.39
N SER A 48 -8.46 43.76 -16.97
CA SER A 48 -9.31 43.10 -15.97
C SER A 48 -9.82 41.73 -16.45
N ARG A 49 -10.21 41.61 -17.73
CA ARG A 49 -10.59 40.32 -18.30
C ARG A 49 -9.41 39.35 -18.28
N SER A 50 -8.23 39.79 -18.69
CA SER A 50 -7.02 38.95 -18.69
C SER A 50 -6.67 38.45 -17.29
N GLU A 51 -6.77 39.31 -16.27
CA GLU A 51 -6.51 38.96 -14.87
C GLU A 51 -7.50 37.90 -14.35
N LYS A 52 -8.80 38.03 -14.66
CA LYS A 52 -9.81 37.01 -14.32
C LYS A 52 -9.51 35.67 -14.98
N LEU A 53 -9.12 35.68 -16.27
CA LEU A 53 -8.78 34.48 -17.02
C LEU A 53 -7.54 33.79 -16.44
N GLU A 54 -6.51 34.57 -16.11
CA GLU A 54 -5.28 34.06 -15.49
C GLU A 54 -5.55 33.47 -14.11
N MET A 55 -6.39 34.11 -13.29
CA MET A 55 -6.82 33.58 -12.01
C MET A 55 -7.49 32.21 -12.15
N LYS A 56 -8.43 32.07 -13.10
CA LYS A 56 -9.12 30.79 -13.37
C LYS A 56 -8.19 29.73 -13.93
N PHE A 57 -7.24 30.11 -14.78
CA PHE A 57 -6.21 29.20 -15.26
C PHE A 57 -5.34 28.66 -14.12
N ASN A 58 -4.86 29.53 -13.24
CA ASN A 58 -4.02 29.15 -12.11
C ASN A 58 -4.78 28.28 -11.10
N GLU A 59 -6.05 28.57 -10.85
CA GLU A 59 -6.93 27.75 -10.01
C GLU A 59 -7.08 26.33 -10.60
N ASN A 60 -7.37 26.22 -11.90
CA ASN A 60 -7.49 24.93 -12.58
C ASN A 60 -6.18 24.14 -12.56
N LYS A 61 -5.04 24.82 -12.80
CA LYS A 61 -3.72 24.19 -12.74
C LYS A 61 -3.48 23.54 -11.37
N LYS A 62 -3.74 24.27 -10.29
CA LYS A 62 -3.59 23.74 -8.93
C LYS A 62 -4.52 22.54 -8.67
N LEU A 63 -5.78 22.62 -9.11
CA LEU A 63 -6.74 21.51 -8.94
C LEU A 63 -6.31 20.24 -9.70
N LEU A 64 -5.69 20.39 -10.87
CA LEU A 64 -5.14 19.27 -11.64
C LEU A 64 -3.92 18.65 -10.96
N GLU A 65 -3.03 19.46 -10.39
CA GLU A 65 -1.89 18.98 -9.59
C GLU A 65 -2.37 18.21 -8.35
N ASP A 66 -3.31 18.78 -7.59
CA ASP A 66 -3.96 18.12 -6.44
C ASP A 66 -4.63 16.78 -6.84
N ASN A 67 -5.30 16.73 -8.00
CA ASN A 67 -5.90 15.51 -8.50
C ASN A 67 -4.87 14.45 -8.86
N HIS A 68 -3.77 14.87 -9.49
CA HIS A 68 -2.67 13.97 -9.83
C HIS A 68 -2.08 13.32 -8.57
N GLU A 69 -1.82 14.11 -7.52
CA GLU A 69 -1.34 13.59 -6.23
C GLU A 69 -2.35 12.63 -5.58
N ALA A 70 -3.64 13.00 -5.56
CA ALA A 70 -4.69 12.16 -4.99
C ALA A 70 -4.80 10.81 -5.70
N ILE A 71 -4.70 10.78 -7.04
CA ILE A 71 -4.73 9.56 -7.85
C ILE A 71 -3.48 8.71 -7.57
N ASN A 72 -2.30 9.31 -7.51
CA ASN A 72 -1.07 8.58 -7.20
C ASN A 72 -1.12 7.92 -5.81
N LEU A 73 -1.71 8.61 -4.83
CA LEU A 73 -1.92 8.05 -3.50
C LEU A 73 -2.94 6.89 -3.53
N GLN A 74 -4.05 7.03 -4.26
CA GLN A 74 -5.01 5.93 -4.45
C GLN A 74 -4.33 4.70 -5.05
N LEU A 75 -3.54 4.85 -6.11
CA LEU A 75 -2.80 3.76 -6.74
C LEU A 75 -1.82 3.09 -5.77
N SER A 76 -1.13 3.88 -4.95
CA SER A 76 -0.20 3.38 -3.93
C SER A 76 -0.92 2.55 -2.86
N ILE A 77 -2.09 3.01 -2.41
CA ILE A 77 -2.93 2.27 -1.45
C ILE A 77 -3.44 0.97 -2.08
N ILE A 78 -3.93 1.01 -3.33
CA ILE A 78 -4.41 -0.18 -4.05
C ILE A 78 -3.29 -1.22 -4.16
N LYS A 79 -2.10 -0.79 -4.59
CA LYS A 79 -0.92 -1.66 -4.70
C LYS A 79 -0.56 -2.31 -3.36
N TYR A 80 -0.58 -1.54 -2.27
CA TYR A 80 -0.35 -2.07 -0.93
C TYR A 80 -1.42 -3.12 -0.55
N LEU A 81 -2.70 -2.82 -0.77
CA LEU A 81 -3.80 -3.74 -0.47
C LEU A 81 -3.74 -5.03 -1.31
N GLU A 82 -3.26 -4.96 -2.55
CA GLU A 82 -3.01 -6.13 -3.39
C GLU A 82 -1.83 -6.97 -2.88
N GLN A 83 -0.73 -6.33 -2.48
CA GLN A 83 0.41 -7.01 -1.88
C GLN A 83 0.01 -7.74 -0.58
N VAL A 84 -0.81 -7.10 0.26
CA VAL A 84 -1.33 -7.71 1.51
C VAL A 84 -2.27 -8.89 1.23
N LYS A 85 -2.95 -8.98 0.08
CA LYS A 85 -3.73 -10.17 -0.30
C LYS A 85 -2.85 -11.37 -0.66
N HIS A 86 -1.62 -11.14 -1.14
CA HIS A 86 -0.66 -12.18 -1.50
C HIS A 86 0.28 -12.56 -0.35
N ILE A 87 0.35 -11.72 0.67
CA ILE A 87 1.02 -12.03 1.93
C ILE A 87 -0.02 -12.79 2.77
N GLN A 88 0.19 -14.11 2.97
CA GLN A 88 -0.54 -14.83 4.02
C GLN A 88 -0.48 -14.00 5.30
N PRO A 89 -1.58 -13.87 6.06
CA PRO A 89 -1.63 -12.98 7.21
C PRO A 89 -0.41 -13.25 8.08
N ILE A 90 0.48 -12.27 8.19
CA ILE A 90 1.49 -12.28 9.24
C ILE A 90 0.68 -12.06 10.51
N GLU A 91 0.23 -13.15 11.12
CA GLU A 91 -0.03 -13.16 12.53
C GLU A 91 1.31 -12.82 13.17
N ILE A 92 1.44 -11.58 13.63
CA ILE A 92 2.55 -11.19 14.50
C ILE A 92 2.34 -12.00 15.77
N HIS A 93 2.84 -13.22 15.79
CA HIS A 93 2.97 -14.01 16.99
C HIS A 93 4.01 -13.28 17.83
N PHE A 94 3.56 -12.65 18.91
CA PHE A 94 4.46 -12.27 19.99
C PHE A 94 5.02 -13.57 20.55
N ILE A 95 6.21 -13.94 20.06
CA ILE A 95 6.92 -15.10 20.56
C ILE A 95 7.27 -14.77 22.02
N ASP A 96 6.70 -15.53 22.95
CA ASP A 96 7.08 -15.43 24.36
C ASP A 96 8.59 -15.68 24.43
N PRO A 97 9.39 -14.81 25.07
CA PRO A 97 10.82 -15.04 25.24
C PRO A 97 11.18 -16.36 25.96
N ASN A 98 10.20 -17.04 26.57
CA ASN A 98 10.34 -18.38 27.15
C ASN A 98 9.90 -19.53 26.22
N THR A 99 9.52 -19.24 24.96
CA THR A 99 9.15 -20.28 23.99
C THR A 99 10.36 -21.18 23.71
N SER A 100 10.18 -22.48 23.84
CA SER A 100 11.29 -23.43 23.67
C SER A 100 11.71 -23.54 22.20
N GLU A 101 12.96 -23.95 21.94
CA GLU A 101 13.45 -24.21 20.58
C GLU A 101 12.56 -25.22 19.83
N ALA A 102 12.06 -26.23 20.53
CA ALA A 102 11.18 -27.26 19.95
C ALA A 102 9.83 -26.68 19.49
N ASP A 103 9.26 -25.78 20.28
CA ASP A 103 7.99 -25.12 19.93
C ASP A 103 8.19 -24.17 18.74
N LEU A 104 9.29 -23.40 18.73
CA LEU A 104 9.65 -22.54 17.60
C LEU A 104 9.84 -23.35 16.32
N PHE A 105 10.45 -24.53 16.42
CA PHE A 105 10.61 -25.45 15.30
C PHE A 105 9.26 -25.91 14.75
N GLU A 106 8.38 -26.43 15.61
CA GLU A 106 7.02 -26.85 15.25
C GLU A 106 6.21 -25.72 14.59
N MET A 107 6.25 -24.52 15.16
CA MET A 107 5.57 -23.34 14.58
C MET A 107 6.13 -23.00 13.19
N THR A 108 7.44 -23.16 13.00
CA THR A 108 8.09 -22.86 11.71
C THR A 108 7.75 -23.89 10.63
N ILE A 109 7.68 -25.17 10.98
CA ILE A 109 7.33 -26.24 10.02
C ILE A 109 5.83 -26.24 9.66
N ARG A 110 4.97 -25.78 10.58
CA ARG A 110 3.53 -25.61 10.33
C ARG A 110 3.22 -24.38 9.47
N GLY A 111 4.17 -23.45 9.36
CA GLY A 111 4.02 -22.20 8.62
C GLY A 111 3.44 -21.06 9.46
N ASP A 112 3.23 -21.28 10.76
CA ASP A 112 2.75 -20.27 11.72
C ASP A 112 3.83 -19.21 12.00
N LEU A 113 5.11 -19.58 11.83
CA LEU A 113 6.26 -18.71 12.00
C LEU A 113 7.17 -18.75 10.77
N VAL A 114 7.43 -17.58 10.17
CA VAL A 114 8.28 -17.49 8.96
C VAL A 114 9.75 -17.36 9.36
N PHE A 115 10.60 -18.23 8.80
CA PHE A 115 12.06 -18.15 8.98
C PHE A 115 12.67 -17.02 8.15
N ASN A 116 12.84 -15.83 8.75
CA ASN A 116 13.44 -14.64 8.14
C ASN A 116 14.28 -13.86 9.16
N SER A 117 14.83 -12.70 8.81
CA SER A 117 15.71 -11.88 9.68
C SER A 117 15.10 -11.44 11.02
N THR A 118 13.79 -11.60 11.21
CA THR A 118 13.07 -11.32 12.46
C THR A 118 12.81 -12.57 13.30
N HIS A 119 13.14 -13.76 12.79
CA HIS A 119 12.97 -15.03 13.49
C HIS A 119 13.97 -15.15 14.65
N PRO A 120 13.57 -15.56 15.87
CA PRO A 120 14.46 -15.65 17.03
C PRO A 120 15.70 -16.52 16.77
N MET A 121 15.50 -17.62 16.04
CA MET A 121 16.57 -18.56 15.66
C MET A 121 17.18 -18.28 14.28
N TYR A 122 16.99 -17.09 13.69
CA TYR A 122 17.49 -16.79 12.34
C TYR A 122 19.02 -16.96 12.24
N ASN A 123 19.73 -16.50 13.27
CA ASN A 123 21.19 -16.55 13.35
C ASN A 123 21.72 -17.89 13.88
N ASP A 124 20.85 -18.82 14.27
CA ASP A 124 21.25 -20.14 14.72
C ASP A 124 21.41 -21.08 13.50
N THR A 125 22.66 -21.44 13.22
CA THR A 125 22.99 -22.34 12.11
C THR A 125 22.50 -23.76 12.35
N GLY A 126 22.51 -24.25 13.59
CA GLY A 126 22.00 -25.58 13.93
C GLY A 126 20.49 -25.68 13.76
N PHE A 127 19.75 -24.62 14.11
CA PHE A 127 18.31 -24.56 13.85
C PHE A 127 17.99 -24.55 12.35
N PHE A 128 18.76 -23.81 11.56
CA PHE A 128 18.61 -23.79 10.11
C PHE A 128 18.89 -25.16 9.46
N GLU A 129 19.96 -25.84 9.88
CA GLU A 129 20.29 -27.19 9.40
C GLU A 129 19.17 -28.18 9.72
N LYS A 130 18.63 -28.14 10.94
CA LYS A 130 17.47 -28.97 11.33
C LYS A 130 16.24 -28.72 10.44
N LEU A 131 15.97 -27.47 10.05
CA LEU A 131 14.86 -27.15 9.14
C LEU A 131 15.09 -27.70 7.74
N ILE A 132 16.31 -27.56 7.21
CA ILE A 132 16.69 -28.10 5.91
C ILE A 132 16.58 -29.63 5.91
N ASP A 133 17.08 -30.30 6.95
CA ASP A 133 17.00 -31.75 7.10
C ASP A 133 15.54 -32.22 7.18
N TYR A 134 14.70 -31.52 7.95
CA TYR A 134 13.28 -31.83 8.05
C TYR A 134 12.56 -31.76 6.70
N TYR A 135 12.70 -30.64 5.98
CA TYR A 135 12.03 -30.46 4.69
C TYR A 135 12.62 -31.37 3.61
N THR A 136 13.90 -31.75 3.71
CA THR A 136 14.54 -32.72 2.82
C THR A 136 13.97 -34.13 3.05
N ASN A 137 13.83 -34.55 4.31
CA ASN A 137 13.23 -35.84 4.67
C ASN A 137 11.73 -35.89 4.32
N ALA A 138 11.04 -34.75 4.35
CA ALA A 138 9.65 -34.61 3.92
C ALA A 138 9.48 -34.41 2.40
N GLU A 139 10.57 -34.51 1.61
CA GLU A 139 10.61 -34.29 0.16
C GLU A 139 10.05 -32.92 -0.30
N ASN A 140 10.02 -31.92 0.58
CA ASN A 140 9.50 -30.58 0.33
C ASN A 140 10.62 -29.63 -0.14
N TYR A 141 11.18 -29.93 -1.31
CA TYR A 141 12.31 -29.19 -1.89
C TYR A 141 12.00 -27.72 -2.22
N GLU A 142 10.73 -27.37 -2.41
CA GLU A 142 10.31 -25.98 -2.62
C GLU A 142 10.64 -25.12 -1.38
N MET A 143 10.39 -25.66 -0.17
CA MET A 143 10.71 -24.97 1.08
C MET A 143 12.21 -24.90 1.32
N CYS A 144 12.97 -25.95 1.00
CA CYS A 144 14.44 -25.90 1.02
C CYS A 144 14.97 -24.77 0.13
N GLY A 145 14.45 -24.63 -1.08
CA GLY A 145 14.82 -23.55 -2.00
C GLY A 145 14.50 -22.15 -1.48
N LYS A 146 13.37 -21.99 -0.76
CA LYS A 146 13.01 -20.71 -0.11
C LYS A 146 13.95 -20.37 1.04
N LEU A 147 14.26 -21.34 1.91
CA LEU A 147 15.15 -21.18 3.06
C LEU A 147 16.56 -20.77 2.64
N VAL A 148 17.12 -21.41 1.60
CA VAL A 148 18.45 -21.08 1.08
C VAL A 148 18.48 -19.66 0.51
N LYS A 149 17.45 -19.25 -0.24
CA LYS A 149 17.37 -17.88 -0.78
C LYS A 149 17.26 -16.81 0.30
N MET A 150 16.65 -17.12 1.43
CA MET A 150 16.47 -16.17 2.54
C MET A 150 17.75 -15.95 3.34
N LYS A 151 18.65 -16.95 3.38
CA LYS A 151 19.93 -16.89 4.12
C LYS A 151 21.13 -16.50 3.24
N SER A 152 20.92 -16.36 1.93
CA SER A 152 21.94 -15.98 0.94
C SER A 152 22.12 -14.48 0.83
#